data_AF-X1UL96-F1
#
_entry.id   AF-X1UL96-F1
#
_cell.length_a   1.000
_cell.length_b   1.000
_cell.length_c   1.000
_cell.angle_alpha   90.00
_cell.angle_beta   90.00
_cell.angle_gamma   90.00
#
_symmetry.space_group_name_H-M   'P 1'
#
loop_
_entity.id
_entity.type
_entity.pdbx_description
1 polymer ?
#
loop_
_entity_poly.entity_id
_entity_poly.type
_entity_poly.pdbx_seq_one_letter_code
_entity_poly.pdbx_strand_id
1 'polypeptide(L)'
;MRYKKLVEFYEEVSQTTKRLEKIKILSKFLKSLKESDRDIMYLLLGDIYPEYDERRIGISNQLTIKAISKATGTDTKKIIHEWKIIGDLGKVAEKFTLHKKQSTLHSHILTIEKVLENLRKLPELEGKGTV
;
A
#
# COMPACT_ATOMS: atom_id res chain seq x y z
N MET A 1 4.25 0.75 14.25
CA MET A 1 3.73 2.12 13.93
C MET A 1 2.38 2.11 13.17
N ARG A 2 1.53 3.16 13.27
CA ARG A 2 0.35 3.34 12.38
C ARG A 2 0.79 3.55 10.92
N TYR A 3 0.18 2.85 9.97
CA TYR A 3 0.50 2.96 8.54
C TYR A 3 0.28 4.39 8.00
N LYS A 4 -0.71 5.10 8.55
CA LYS A 4 -1.02 6.50 8.20
C LYS A 4 0.21 7.42 8.24
N LYS A 5 1.10 7.27 9.22
CA LYS A 5 2.31 8.10 9.34
C LYS A 5 3.26 7.95 8.15
N LEU A 6 3.36 6.74 7.61
CA LEU A 6 4.17 6.47 6.42
C LEU A 6 3.53 7.07 5.17
N VAL A 7 2.20 7.00 5.05
CA VAL A 7 1.45 7.63 3.94
C VAL A 7 1.61 9.15 3.97
N GLU A 8 1.50 9.77 5.16
CA GLU A 8 1.73 11.21 5.34
C GLU A 8 3.16 11.61 4.92
N PHE A 9 4.16 10.77 5.21
CA PHE A 9 5.53 10.96 4.71
C PHE A 9 5.61 10.85 3.17
N TYR A 10 4.97 9.85 2.55
CA TYR A 10 4.95 9.71 1.09
C TYR A 10 4.32 10.91 0.39
N GLU A 11 3.27 11.49 0.99
CA GLU A 11 2.62 12.68 0.47
C GLU A 11 3.52 13.92 0.61
N GLU A 12 4.16 14.10 1.78
CA GLU A 12 5.09 15.23 1.99
C GLU A 12 6.28 15.18 1.00
N VAL A 13 6.85 13.99 0.76
CA VAL A 13 8.00 13.84 -0.14
C VAL A 13 7.63 13.92 -1.62
N SER A 14 6.39 13.59 -2.00
CA SER A 14 5.91 13.66 -3.39
C SER A 14 5.62 15.10 -3.84
N GLN A 15 5.36 16.01 -2.91
CA GLN A 15 5.06 17.43 -3.16
C GLN A 15 6.28 18.25 -3.62
N THR A 16 7.49 17.71 -3.53
CA THR A 16 8.71 18.38 -3.99
C THR A 16 9.53 17.51 -4.92
N THR A 17 10.18 18.13 -5.92
CA THR A 17 11.15 17.47 -6.80
C THR A 17 12.60 17.70 -6.35
N LYS A 18 12.83 18.63 -5.41
CA LYS A 18 14.17 19.04 -4.99
C LYS A 18 14.82 18.00 -4.08
N ARG A 19 15.98 17.49 -4.49
CA ARG A 19 16.73 16.45 -3.76
C ARG A 19 17.01 16.83 -2.30
N LEU A 20 17.46 18.05 -2.03
CA LEU A 20 17.80 18.50 -0.67
C LEU A 20 16.56 18.57 0.25
N GLU A 21 15.41 18.98 -0.29
CA GLU A 21 14.15 18.98 0.47
C GLU A 21 13.69 17.56 0.77
N LYS A 22 13.77 16.64 -0.19
CA LYS A 22 13.49 15.20 0.06
C LYS A 22 14.37 14.62 1.15
N ILE A 23 15.69 14.92 1.13
CA ILE A 23 16.63 14.47 2.18
C ILE A 23 16.22 15.03 3.55
N LYS A 24 15.80 16.30 3.61
CA LYS A 24 15.35 16.92 4.87
C LYS A 24 14.10 16.24 5.42
N ILE A 25 13.10 15.97 4.57
CA ILE A 25 11.85 15.28 4.95
C ILE A 25 12.17 13.87 5.44
N LEU A 26 12.97 13.11 4.69
CA LEU A 26 13.38 11.75 5.06
C LEU A 26 14.17 11.73 6.37
N SER A 27 15.15 12.63 6.55
CA SER A 27 15.93 12.71 7.79
C SER A 27 15.05 13.00 9.01
N LYS A 28 14.09 13.93 8.88
CA LYS A 28 13.12 14.22 9.94
C LYS A 28 12.26 13.00 10.25
N PHE A 29 11.78 12.30 9.23
CA PHE A 29 10.97 11.10 9.39
C PHE A 29 11.75 9.99 10.11
N LEU A 30 12.96 9.67 9.65
CA LEU A 30 13.82 8.63 10.23
C LEU A 30 14.14 8.90 11.72
N LYS A 31 14.41 10.15 12.09
CA LYS A 31 14.64 10.55 13.50
C LYS A 31 13.43 10.34 14.41
N SER A 32 12.23 10.26 13.86
CA SER A 32 11.00 10.04 14.64
C SER A 32 10.70 8.56 14.90
N LEU A 33 11.42 7.65 14.24
CA LEU A 33 11.21 6.21 14.33
C LEU A 33 11.86 5.65 15.59
N LYS A 34 11.24 4.61 16.16
CA LYS A 34 11.82 3.80 17.23
C LYS A 34 12.45 2.55 16.63
N GLU A 35 13.30 1.87 17.40
CA GLU A 35 13.89 0.59 16.99
C GLU A 35 12.81 -0.47 16.68
N SER A 36 11.69 -0.44 17.40
CA SER A 36 10.52 -1.29 17.12
C SER A 36 9.89 -1.06 15.75
N ASP A 37 10.17 0.07 15.09
CA ASP A 37 9.62 0.41 13.78
C ASP A 37 10.57 0.01 12.63
N ARG A 38 11.65 -0.75 12.90
CA ARG A 38 12.69 -1.14 11.92
C ARG A 38 12.16 -1.69 10.58
N ASP A 39 11.05 -2.40 10.62
CA ASP A 39 10.46 -3.03 9.43
C ASP A 39 9.91 -2.02 8.41
N ILE A 40 9.72 -0.77 8.81
CA ILE A 40 9.35 0.31 7.90
C ILE A 40 10.40 0.55 6.80
N MET A 41 11.66 0.18 7.04
CA MET A 41 12.75 0.38 6.08
C MET A 41 12.47 -0.32 4.75
N TYR A 42 11.83 -1.50 4.79
CA TYR A 42 11.43 -2.22 3.58
C TYR A 42 10.44 -1.39 2.76
N LEU A 43 9.38 -0.90 3.42
CA LEU A 43 8.34 -0.10 2.75
C LEU A 43 8.88 1.24 2.23
N LEU A 44 9.81 1.88 2.94
CA LEU A 44 10.47 3.11 2.47
C LEU A 44 11.22 2.92 1.16
N LEU A 45 11.77 1.72 0.93
CA LEU A 45 12.41 1.33 -0.33
C LEU A 45 11.42 0.84 -1.40
N GLY A 46 10.13 0.78 -1.06
CA GLY A 46 9.09 0.26 -1.96
C GLY A 46 8.99 -1.26 -1.99
N ASP A 47 9.55 -1.95 -1.00
CA ASP A 47 9.56 -3.40 -0.91
C ASP A 47 8.90 -3.90 0.39
N ILE A 48 8.64 -5.19 0.48
CA ILE A 48 8.20 -5.88 1.69
C ILE A 48 9.26 -6.83 2.24
N TYR A 49 10.36 -7.07 1.51
CA TYR A 49 11.47 -7.91 1.96
C TYR A 49 12.81 -7.15 1.92
N PRO A 50 13.86 -7.65 2.59
CA PRO A 50 15.23 -7.20 2.34
C PRO A 50 15.65 -7.46 0.90
N GLU A 51 16.60 -6.68 0.39
CA GLU A 51 17.08 -6.78 -1.00
C GLU A 51 17.68 -8.15 -1.36
N TYR A 52 18.27 -8.85 -0.39
CA TYR A 52 18.83 -10.19 -0.58
C TYR A 52 17.76 -11.30 -0.64
N ASP A 53 16.49 -10.98 -0.39
CA ASP A 53 15.39 -11.94 -0.43
C ASP A 53 14.84 -12.04 -1.85
N GLU A 54 14.78 -13.26 -2.37
CA GLU A 54 14.32 -13.52 -3.75
C GLU A 54 12.79 -13.56 -3.85
N ARG A 55 12.06 -13.60 -2.73
CA ARG A 55 10.59 -13.62 -2.76
C ARG A 55 10.04 -12.32 -3.32
N ARG A 56 8.90 -12.43 -4.00
CA ARG A 56 8.18 -11.29 -4.61
C ARG A 56 6.72 -11.36 -4.19
N ILE A 57 6.08 -10.19 -4.03
CA ILE A 57 4.66 -10.07 -3.64
C ILE A 57 3.72 -10.88 -4.56
N GLY A 58 4.04 -10.96 -5.86
CA GLY A 58 3.29 -11.81 -6.80
C GLY A 58 1.87 -11.34 -7.13
N ILE A 59 1.52 -10.07 -6.91
CA ILE A 59 0.18 -9.54 -7.20
C ILE A 59 0.12 -8.97 -8.63
N SER A 60 -0.84 -9.44 -9.42
CA SER A 60 -1.16 -8.87 -10.74
C SER A 60 -2.13 -7.69 -10.64
N ASN A 61 -2.13 -6.81 -11.64
CA ASN A 61 -3.09 -5.71 -11.74
C ASN A 61 -4.55 -6.20 -11.72
N GLN A 62 -4.84 -7.36 -12.33
CA GLN A 62 -6.17 -7.95 -12.30
C GLN A 62 -6.58 -8.37 -10.88
N LEU A 63 -5.66 -8.94 -10.11
CA LEU A 63 -5.92 -9.31 -8.71
C LEU A 63 -6.13 -8.05 -7.86
N THR A 64 -5.35 -6.99 -8.09
CA THR A 64 -5.55 -5.68 -7.44
C THR A 64 -6.94 -5.10 -7.75
N ILE A 65 -7.42 -5.17 -8.99
CA ILE A 65 -8.77 -4.74 -9.37
C ILE A 65 -9.84 -5.53 -8.62
N LYS A 66 -9.70 -6.87 -8.56
CA LYS A 66 -10.61 -7.73 -7.77
C LYS A 66 -10.59 -7.34 -6.29
N ALA A 67 -9.42 -7.06 -5.73
CA ALA A 67 -9.27 -6.65 -4.33
C ALA A 67 -9.96 -5.30 -4.04
N ILE A 68 -9.78 -4.29 -4.90
CA ILE A 68 -10.47 -2.99 -4.79
C ILE A 68 -11.98 -3.18 -4.90
N SER A 69 -12.43 -3.99 -5.86
CA SER A 69 -13.86 -4.32 -6.03
C SER A 69 -14.46 -4.91 -4.76
N LYS A 70 -13.80 -5.93 -4.20
CA LYS A 70 -14.23 -6.59 -2.96
C LYS A 70 -14.19 -5.65 -1.75
N ALA A 71 -13.18 -4.80 -1.65
CA ALA A 71 -13.03 -3.88 -0.52
C ALA A 71 -14.01 -2.70 -0.53
N THR A 72 -14.42 -2.25 -1.72
CA THR A 72 -15.24 -1.04 -1.89
C THR A 72 -16.70 -1.33 -2.24
N GLY A 73 -17.02 -2.56 -2.66
CA GLY A 73 -18.33 -2.94 -3.21
C GLY A 73 -18.56 -2.38 -4.62
N THR A 74 -17.51 -1.96 -5.32
CA THR A 74 -17.60 -1.37 -6.66
C THR A 74 -17.41 -2.45 -7.73
N ASP A 75 -18.23 -2.42 -8.78
CA ASP A 75 -18.09 -3.32 -9.91
C ASP A 75 -16.72 -3.18 -10.61
N THR A 76 -16.11 -4.31 -10.97
CA THR A 76 -14.78 -4.36 -11.61
C THR A 76 -14.73 -3.61 -12.94
N LYS A 77 -15.81 -3.60 -13.74
CA LYS A 77 -15.86 -2.85 -15.01
C LYS A 77 -15.76 -1.34 -14.76
N LYS A 78 -16.39 -0.85 -13.69
CA LYS A 78 -16.30 0.55 -13.28
C LYS A 78 -14.88 0.91 -12.84
N ILE A 79 -14.22 0.03 -12.08
CA ILE A 79 -12.82 0.22 -11.67
C ILE A 79 -11.90 0.26 -12.89
N ILE A 80 -12.06 -0.67 -13.84
CA ILE A 80 -11.29 -0.69 -15.08
C ILE A 80 -11.50 0.57 -15.91
N HIS A 81 -12.75 1.05 -16.01
CA HIS A 81 -13.06 2.28 -16.73
C HIS A 81 -12.35 3.50 -16.11
N GLU A 82 -12.43 3.66 -14.78
CA GLU A 82 -11.73 4.73 -14.08
C GLU A 82 -10.21 4.60 -14.21
N TRP A 83 -9.67 3.38 -14.17
CA TRP A 83 -8.24 3.18 -14.35
C TRP A 83 -7.75 3.59 -15.74
N LYS A 84 -8.55 3.37 -16.80
CA LYS A 84 -8.24 3.87 -18.15
C LYS A 84 -8.19 5.40 -18.23
N ILE A 85 -8.93 6.10 -17.38
CA ILE A 85 -8.98 7.57 -17.35
C ILE A 85 -7.85 8.14 -16.48
N ILE A 86 -7.66 7.59 -15.29
CA ILE A 86 -6.71 8.09 -14.29
C ILE A 86 -5.28 7.64 -14.60
N GLY A 87 -5.10 6.46 -15.21
CA GLY A 87 -3.80 5.87 -15.53
C GLY A 87 -3.06 5.25 -14.34
N ASP A 88 -3.54 5.46 -13.11
CA ASP A 88 -2.90 5.02 -11.87
C ASP A 88 -3.89 4.24 -11.00
N LEU A 89 -3.57 2.97 -10.71
CA LEU A 89 -4.46 2.08 -9.97
C LEU A 89 -4.51 2.41 -8.47
N GLY A 90 -3.46 3.02 -7.91
CA GLY A 90 -3.42 3.52 -6.53
C GLY A 90 -4.39 4.69 -6.35
N LYS A 91 -4.39 5.66 -7.27
CA LYS A 91 -5.36 6.77 -7.27
C LYS A 91 -6.79 6.30 -7.48
N VAL A 92 -6.99 5.27 -8.30
CA VAL A 92 -8.30 4.63 -8.47
C VAL A 92 -8.76 4.00 -7.14
N ALA A 93 -7.87 3.28 -6.45
CA ALA A 93 -8.16 2.68 -5.15
C ALA A 93 -8.52 3.75 -4.11
N GLU A 94 -7.78 4.85 -4.04
CA GLU A 94 -8.06 6.00 -3.18
C GLU A 94 -9.48 6.56 -3.44
N LYS A 95 -9.79 6.87 -4.70
CA LYS A 95 -11.10 7.39 -5.13
C LYS A 95 -12.26 6.50 -4.68
N PHE A 96 -12.17 5.18 -4.88
CA PHE A 96 -13.24 4.27 -4.51
C PHE A 96 -13.29 3.94 -3.01
N THR A 97 -12.17 4.02 -2.30
CA THR A 97 -12.14 3.81 -0.85
C THR A 97 -12.83 4.96 -0.10
N LEU A 98 -12.68 6.20 -0.57
CA LEU A 98 -13.38 7.38 -0.04
C LEU A 98 -14.91 7.28 -0.19
N HIS A 99 -15.38 6.62 -1.25
CA HIS A 99 -16.81 6.49 -1.58
C HIS A 99 -17.32 5.04 -1.47
N LYS A 100 -16.75 4.24 -0.56
CA LYS A 100 -17.12 2.83 -0.43
C LYS A 100 -18.62 2.68 -0.17
N LYS A 101 -19.28 1.83 -0.95
CA LYS A 101 -20.73 1.60 -0.84
C LYS A 101 -21.09 0.70 0.32
N GLN A 102 -20.16 -0.17 0.71
CA GLN A 102 -20.34 -1.16 1.75
C GLN A 102 -19.72 -0.68 3.07
N SER A 103 -20.53 -0.61 4.13
CA SER A 103 -20.00 -0.39 5.48
C SER A 103 -19.39 -1.69 6.01
N THR A 104 -18.28 -1.57 6.72
CA THR A 104 -17.66 -2.71 7.41
C THR A 104 -18.17 -2.75 8.84
N LEU A 105 -18.49 -3.94 9.34
CA LEU A 105 -18.99 -4.13 10.72
C LEU A 105 -17.97 -3.69 11.78
N HIS A 106 -16.67 -3.86 11.47
CA HIS A 106 -15.57 -3.43 12.32
C HIS A 106 -14.58 -2.58 11.52
N SER A 107 -13.89 -1.68 12.22
CA SER A 107 -12.73 -0.96 11.71
C SER A 107 -11.54 -1.22 12.61
N HIS A 108 -10.39 -1.46 12.02
CA HIS A 108 -9.13 -1.64 12.73
C HIS A 108 -8.14 -0.59 12.27
N ILE A 109 -7.32 -0.09 13.19
CA ILE A 109 -6.22 0.80 12.86
C ILE A 109 -5.17 -0.02 12.11
N LEU A 110 -4.89 0.36 10.86
CA LEU A 110 -3.87 -0.30 10.05
C LEU A 110 -2.47 0.09 10.56
N THR A 111 -1.64 -0.92 10.84
CA THR A 111 -0.25 -0.75 11.28
C THR A 111 0.73 -1.28 10.24
N ILE A 112 1.98 -0.85 10.32
CA ILE A 112 3.07 -1.29 9.42
C ILE A 112 3.25 -2.81 9.50
N GLU A 113 3.26 -3.34 10.72
CA GLU A 113 3.43 -4.76 11.00
C GLU A 113 2.30 -5.54 10.34
N LYS A 114 1.05 -5.05 10.43
CA LYS A 114 -0.09 -5.71 9.82
C LYS A 114 -0.06 -5.70 8.29
N VAL A 115 0.40 -4.60 7.70
CA VAL A 115 0.57 -4.49 6.24
C VAL A 115 1.62 -5.48 5.76
N LEU A 116 2.79 -5.50 6.39
CA LEU A 116 3.86 -6.42 6.03
C LEU A 116 3.47 -7.88 6.25
N GLU A 117 2.85 -8.21 7.39
CA GLU A 117 2.34 -9.56 7.67
C GLU A 117 1.37 -10.02 6.57
N ASN A 118 0.41 -9.18 6.19
CA ASN A 118 -0.57 -9.54 5.18
C ASN A 118 0.06 -9.68 3.78
N LEU A 119 0.96 -8.78 3.39
CA LEU A 119 1.59 -8.82 2.06
C LEU A 119 2.59 -9.98 1.94
N ARG A 120 3.32 -10.30 3.02
CA ARG A 120 4.30 -11.41 3.05
C ARG A 120 3.67 -12.79 3.03
N LYS A 121 2.38 -12.90 3.41
CA LYS A 121 1.61 -14.16 3.28
C LYS A 121 1.21 -14.48 1.85
N LEU A 122 1.10 -13.49 0.98
CA LEU A 122 0.58 -13.69 -0.38
C LEU A 122 1.41 -14.66 -1.23
N PRO A 123 2.76 -14.60 -1.21
CA PRO A 123 3.59 -15.53 -1.98
C PRO A 123 3.52 -16.96 -1.46
N GLU A 124 3.13 -17.16 -0.19
CA GLU A 124 2.97 -18.50 0.42
C GLU A 124 1.65 -19.17 0.03
N LEU A 125 0.72 -18.40 -0.55
CA LEU A 125 -0.51 -18.95 -1.07
C LEU A 125 -0.19 -19.60 -2.43
N GLU A 126 -0.09 -20.93 -2.44
CA GLU A 126 0.08 -21.75 -3.63
C GLU A 126 -1.01 -22.82 -3.75
N GLY A 127 -1.22 -23.37 -4.95
CA GLY A 127 -2.15 -24.48 -5.19
C GLY A 127 -3.49 -24.09 -5.83
N LYS A 128 -4.39 -25.08 -5.89
CA LYS A 128 -5.67 -24.97 -6.62
C LYS A 128 -6.67 -24.14 -5.79
N GLY A 129 -7.04 -22.96 -6.30
CA GLY A 129 -7.97 -22.04 -5.63
C GLY A 129 -7.36 -20.70 -5.19
N THR A 130 -6.09 -20.46 -5.50
CA THR A 130 -5.34 -19.27 -5.06
C THR A 130 -5.55 -18.01 -5.92
N VAL A 131 -6.58 -17.96 -6.78
CA VAL A 131 -6.87 -16.84 -7.70
C VAL A 131 -8.35 -16.57 -7.92
#